data_AF-A0A3G2JNX1-F1
#
_entry.id   AF-A0A3G2JNX1-F1
#
_cell.length_a   1.000
_cell.length_b   1.000
_cell.length_c   1.000
_cell.angle_alpha   90.00
_cell.angle_beta   90.00
_cell.angle_gamma   90.00
#
_symmetry.space_group_name_H-M   'P 1'
#
loop_
_entity.id
_entity.type
_entity.pdbx_description
1 polymer ?
#
loop_
_entity_poly.entity_id
_entity_poly.type
_entity_poly.pdbx_seq_one_letter_code
_entity_poly.pdbx_strand_id
1 'polypeptide(L)'
;MRRGAPNSFQVFGQVNIGQTVAVVGTILILGRLDLWLYVPAAVCLIVALHFLPLARSFAQPQYWWTGGLLMALALVTVLSLAGGMDAANARALLGFGAAGILWATALHVARRG
;
A
#
# COMPACT_ATOMS: atom_id res chain seq x y z
N MET A 1 -3.05 16.03 34.18
CA MET A 1 -3.81 15.71 32.96
C MET A 1 -3.18 14.49 32.29
N ARG A 2 -3.72 13.29 32.51
CA ARG A 2 -3.22 12.06 31.86
C ARG A 2 -3.78 12.02 30.43
N ARG A 3 -2.93 12.19 29.42
CA ARG A 3 -3.27 11.85 28.03
C ARG A 3 -3.60 10.35 28.03
N GLY A 4 -4.88 10.01 27.90
CA GLY A 4 -5.30 8.63 27.69
C GLY A 4 -4.58 8.10 26.46
N ALA A 5 -3.92 6.95 26.59
CA ALA A 5 -3.37 6.26 25.42
C ALA A 5 -4.51 6.13 24.38
N PRO A 6 -4.31 6.54 23.12
CA PRO A 6 -5.35 6.45 22.11
C PRO A 6 -5.80 4.99 22.01
N ASN A 7 -7.11 4.77 22.02
CA ASN A 7 -7.64 3.43 21.81
C ASN A 7 -7.24 2.97 20.39
N SER A 8 -6.95 1.68 20.22
CA SER A 8 -6.50 1.12 18.94
C SER A 8 -7.44 1.45 17.77
N PHE A 9 -8.74 1.61 18.06
CA PHE A 9 -9.77 2.02 17.11
C PHE A 9 -9.62 3.47 16.61
N GLN A 10 -9.21 4.43 17.45
CA GLN A 10 -8.94 5.81 17.01
C GLN A 10 -7.70 5.87 16.12
N VAL A 11 -6.65 5.11 16.46
CA VAL A 11 -5.44 5.03 15.63
C VAL A 11 -5.76 4.41 14.27
N PHE A 12 -6.54 3.33 14.25
CA PHE A 12 -7.02 2.71 13.01
C PHE A 12 -7.83 3.70 12.14
N GLY A 13 -8.77 4.43 12.75
CA GLY A 13 -9.54 5.46 12.05
C GLY A 13 -8.67 6.57 11.47
N GLN A 14 -7.69 7.06 12.22
CA GLN A 14 -6.76 8.09 11.76
C GLN A 14 -5.89 7.62 10.60
N VAL A 15 -5.38 6.39 10.65
CA VAL A 15 -4.58 5.80 9.57
C VAL A 15 -5.43 5.66 8.30
N ASN A 16 -6.67 5.20 8.42
CA ASN A 16 -7.56 5.04 7.26
C ASN A 16 -7.95 6.38 6.62
N ILE A 17 -8.21 7.40 7.44
CA ILE A 17 -8.45 8.76 6.96
C ILE A 17 -7.21 9.30 6.26
N GLY A 18 -6.03 9.14 6.87
CA GLY A 18 -4.75 9.57 6.29
C GLY A 18 -4.47 8.90 4.94
N GLN A 19 -4.71 7.58 4.83
CA GLN A 19 -4.59 6.83 3.59
C GLN A 19 -5.54 7.37 2.52
N THR A 20 -6.81 7.62 2.87
CA THR A 20 -7.80 8.13 1.92
C THR A 20 -7.40 9.50 1.39
N VAL A 21 -6.97 10.40 2.27
CA VAL A 21 -6.47 11.73 1.90
C VAL A 21 -5.24 11.62 0.99
N ALA A 22 -4.30 10.72 1.32
CA ALA A 22 -3.12 10.49 0.49
C ALA A 22 -3.48 9.97 -0.91
N VAL A 23 -4.37 8.98 -1.01
CA VAL A 23 -4.83 8.44 -2.30
C VAL A 23 -5.48 9.53 -3.14
N VAL A 24 -6.45 10.27 -2.59
CA VAL A 24 -7.15 11.35 -3.30
C VAL A 24 -6.15 12.44 -3.72
N GLY A 25 -5.28 12.88 -2.81
CA GLY A 25 -4.26 13.87 -3.11
C GLY A 25 -3.32 13.45 -4.24
N THR A 26 -2.85 12.21 -4.22
CA THR A 26 -1.99 11.65 -5.27
C THR A 26 -2.70 11.57 -6.61
N ILE A 27 -3.97 11.15 -6.67
CA ILE A 27 -4.75 11.12 -7.91
C ILE A 27 -4.88 12.54 -8.47
N LEU A 28 -5.21 13.53 -7.63
CA LEU A 28 -5.36 14.92 -8.06
C LEU A 28 -4.03 15.52 -8.56
N ILE A 29 -2.93 15.26 -7.86
CA ILE A 29 -1.60 15.77 -8.23
C ILE A 29 -1.13 15.12 -9.54
N LEU A 30 -1.15 13.80 -9.63
CA LEU A 30 -0.71 13.10 -10.85
C LEU A 30 -1.62 13.40 -12.04
N GLY A 31 -2.93 13.57 -11.80
CA GLY A 31 -3.88 13.98 -12.83
C GLY A 31 -3.61 15.39 -13.35
N ARG A 32 -3.19 16.32 -12.48
CA ARG A 32 -2.76 17.67 -12.92
C ARG A 32 -1.44 17.70 -13.66
N LEU A 33 -0.60 16.68 -13.50
CA LEU A 33 0.68 16.54 -14.18
C LEU A 33 0.57 15.67 -15.44
N ASP A 34 -0.63 15.21 -15.81
CA ASP A 34 -0.88 14.24 -16.88
C ASP A 34 -0.10 12.91 -16.73
N LEU A 35 0.29 12.57 -15.50
CA LEU A 35 1.03 11.37 -15.13
C LEU A 35 0.11 10.20 -14.74
N TRP A 36 -1.04 10.07 -15.42
CA TRP A 36 -2.07 9.05 -15.13
C TRP A 36 -1.54 7.62 -15.10
N LEU A 37 -0.48 7.36 -15.86
CA LEU A 37 0.21 6.07 -15.92
C LEU A 37 0.77 5.62 -14.56
N TYR A 38 1.18 6.57 -13.71
CA TYR A 38 1.80 6.28 -12.41
C TYR A 38 0.79 6.16 -11.27
N VAL A 39 -0.48 6.50 -11.50
CA VAL A 39 -1.53 6.46 -10.47
C VAL A 39 -1.65 5.08 -9.82
N PRO A 40 -1.73 3.96 -10.56
CA PRO A 40 -1.86 2.63 -9.94
C PRO A 40 -0.68 2.30 -9.01
N ALA A 41 0.56 2.59 -9.45
CA ALA A 41 1.76 2.32 -8.69
C ALA A 41 1.85 3.20 -7.43
N ALA A 42 1.50 4.48 -7.54
CA ALA A 42 1.48 5.40 -6.42
C ALA A 42 0.40 5.03 -5.38
N VAL A 43 -0.80 4.64 -5.82
CA VAL A 43 -1.85 4.15 -4.92
C VAL A 43 -1.41 2.86 -4.23
N CYS A 44 -0.80 1.92 -4.96
CA CYS A 44 -0.25 0.68 -4.36
C CYS A 44 0.77 1.00 -3.27
N LEU A 45 1.66 1.97 -3.51
CA LEU A 45 2.65 2.40 -2.52
C LEU A 45 2.00 2.99 -1.26
N ILE A 46 0.97 3.83 -1.40
CA ILE A 46 0.24 4.42 -0.28
C ILE A 46 -0.46 3.33 0.54
N VAL A 47 -1.10 2.38 -0.13
CA VAL A 47 -1.72 1.23 0.53
C VAL A 47 -0.66 0.42 1.27
N ALA A 48 0.47 0.12 0.64
CA ALA A 48 1.57 -0.61 1.27
C ALA A 48 2.10 0.11 2.52
N LEU A 49 2.23 1.44 2.46
CA LEU A 49 2.65 2.26 3.60
C LEU A 49 1.64 2.24 4.74
N HIS A 50 0.35 2.12 4.45
CA HIS A 50 -0.70 2.00 5.47
C HIS A 50 -0.57 0.71 6.30
N PHE A 51 0.00 -0.37 5.75
CA PHE A 51 0.18 -1.63 6.47
C PHE A 51 1.21 -1.52 7.62
N LEU A 52 2.17 -0.58 7.54
CA LEU A 52 3.20 -0.38 8.58
C LEU A 52 2.61 0.10 9.95
N PRO A 53 1.75 1.13 10.00
CA PRO A 53 1.00 1.50 11.21
C PRO A 53 0.14 0.36 11.77
N LEU A 54 -0.53 -0.40 10.90
CA LEU A 54 -1.33 -1.56 11.31
C LEU A 54 -0.46 -2.63 11.96
N ALA A 55 0.70 -2.93 11.37
CA ALA A 55 1.61 -3.93 11.89
C ALA A 55 2.12 -3.59 13.30
N ARG A 56 2.35 -2.30 13.58
CA ARG A 56 2.68 -1.82 14.94
C ARG A 56 1.50 -1.91 15.90
N SER A 57 0.29 -1.56 15.44
CA SER A 57 -0.90 -1.47 16.29
C SER A 57 -1.48 -2.84 16.66
N PHE A 58 -1.38 -3.81 15.76
CA PHE A 58 -1.91 -5.17 15.94
C PHE A 58 -0.84 -6.18 16.39
N ALA A 59 0.41 -5.76 16.58
CA ALA A 59 1.56 -6.61 16.93
C ALA A 59 1.73 -7.84 16.02
N GLN A 60 1.26 -7.77 14.77
CA GLN A 60 1.37 -8.85 13.80
C GLN A 60 2.60 -8.63 12.90
N PRO A 61 3.69 -9.40 13.05
CA PRO A 61 4.91 -9.23 12.27
C PRO A 61 4.68 -9.48 10.78
N GLN A 62 3.64 -10.23 10.43
CA GLN A 62 3.32 -10.61 9.06
C GLN A 62 2.99 -9.39 8.19
N TYR A 63 2.34 -8.37 8.76
CA TYR A 63 1.98 -7.14 8.04
C TYR A 63 3.20 -6.28 7.67
N TRP A 64 4.32 -6.41 8.36
CA TRP A 64 5.58 -5.77 7.95
C TRP A 64 6.09 -6.34 6.64
N TRP A 65 6.02 -7.67 6.48
CA TRP A 65 6.43 -8.35 5.26
C TRP A 65 5.51 -8.02 4.09
N THR A 66 4.19 -8.05 4.30
CA THR A 66 3.21 -7.68 3.28
C THR A 66 3.41 -6.25 2.79
N GLY A 67 3.53 -5.29 3.71
CA GLY A 67 3.79 -3.89 3.37
C GLY A 67 5.10 -3.72 2.61
N GLY A 68 6.18 -4.36 3.06
CA GLY A 68 7.49 -4.33 2.40
C GLY A 68 7.46 -4.90 0.98
N LEU A 69 6.79 -6.04 0.77
CA LEU A 69 6.65 -6.67 -0.54
C LEU A 69 5.84 -5.81 -1.50
N LEU A 70 4.73 -5.20 -1.03
CA LEU A 70 3.92 -4.30 -1.85
C LEU A 70 4.67 -3.00 -2.19
N MET A 71 5.46 -2.45 -1.25
CA MET A 71 6.33 -1.30 -1.54
C MET A 71 7.37 -1.64 -2.60
N ALA A 72 8.03 -2.80 -2.49
CA ALA A 72 9.02 -3.26 -3.47
C ALA A 72 8.37 -3.45 -4.85
N LEU A 73 7.18 -4.05 -4.91
CA LEU A 73 6.44 -4.23 -6.16
C LEU A 73 6.06 -2.88 -6.81
N ALA A 74 5.59 -1.93 -6.01
CA ALA A 74 5.28 -0.59 -6.49
C ALA A 74 6.52 0.10 -7.07
N LEU A 75 7.66 0.00 -6.38
CA LEU A 75 8.94 0.54 -6.84
C LEU A 75 9.40 -0.11 -8.15
N VAL A 76 9.38 -1.45 -8.24
CA VAL A 76 9.72 -2.19 -9.45
C VAL A 76 8.84 -1.74 -10.62
N THR A 77 7.53 -1.59 -10.40
CA THR A 77 6.60 -1.14 -11.44
C THR A 77 6.94 0.28 -11.94
N VAL A 78 7.26 1.21 -11.04
CA VAL A 78 7.67 2.58 -11.42
C VAL A 78 8.97 2.56 -12.22
N LEU A 79 9.96 1.79 -11.79
CA LEU A 79 11.25 1.66 -12.49
C LEU A 79 11.08 1.01 -13.87
N SER A 80 10.22 0.00 -13.99
CA SER A 80 9.89 -0.62 -15.27
C SER A 80 9.20 0.35 -16.23
N LEU A 81 8.23 1.14 -15.73
CA LEU A 81 7.59 2.20 -16.51
C LEU A 81 8.62 3.25 -16.99
N ALA A 82 9.52 3.67 -16.12
CA ALA A 82 10.61 4.59 -16.49
C ALA A 82 11.59 3.98 -17.50
N GLY A 83 11.76 2.66 -17.50
CA GLY A 83 12.53 1.89 -18.48
C GLY A 83 11.80 1.61 -19.79
N GLY A 84 10.59 2.15 -19.99
CA GLY A 84 9.83 2.03 -21.23
C GLY A 84 8.86 0.84 -21.30
N MET A 85 8.59 0.16 -20.18
CA MET A 85 7.52 -0.85 -20.12
C MET A 85 6.17 -0.20 -20.46
N ASP A 86 5.38 -0.86 -21.30
CA ASP A 86 4.05 -0.36 -21.62
C ASP A 86 3.08 -0.42 -20.42
N ALA A 87 2.00 0.36 -20.53
CA ALA A 87 1.01 0.50 -19.48
C ALA A 87 0.26 -0.80 -19.16
N ALA A 88 0.04 -1.67 -20.15
CA ALA A 88 -0.72 -2.90 -19.96
C ALA A 88 0.10 -3.90 -19.13
N ASN A 89 1.37 -4.07 -19.49
CA ASN A 89 2.33 -4.92 -18.77
C ASN A 89 2.60 -4.41 -17.37
N ALA A 90 2.75 -3.09 -17.18
CA ALA A 90 2.91 -2.50 -15.85
C ALA A 90 1.69 -2.74 -14.95
N ARG A 91 0.47 -2.60 -15.49
CA ARG A 91 -0.78 -2.90 -14.76
C ARG A 91 -0.92 -4.39 -14.43
N ALA A 92 -0.57 -5.27 -15.37
CA ALA A 92 -0.58 -6.70 -15.14
C ALA A 92 0.42 -7.10 -14.03
N LEU A 93 1.67 -6.62 -14.12
CA LEU A 93 2.70 -6.84 -13.12
C LEU A 93 2.25 -6.39 -11.73
N LEU A 94 1.78 -5.15 -11.62
CA LEU A 94 1.35 -4.57 -10.35
C LEU A 94 0.10 -5.29 -9.80
N GLY A 95 -0.90 -5.55 -10.66
CA GLY A 95 -2.15 -6.17 -10.27
C GLY A 95 -1.99 -7.61 -9.82
N PHE A 96 -1.37 -8.47 -10.65
CA PHE A 96 -1.13 -9.87 -10.31
C PHE A 96 -0.10 -10.01 -9.18
N GLY A 97 0.93 -9.16 -9.16
CA GLY A 97 1.90 -9.13 -8.07
C GLY A 97 1.24 -8.79 -6.73
N ALA A 98 0.41 -7.75 -6.69
CA ALA A 98 -0.29 -7.35 -5.47
C ALA A 98 -1.29 -8.43 -5.03
N ALA A 99 -2.04 -9.01 -5.96
CA ALA A 99 -2.94 -10.12 -5.68
C ALA A 99 -2.20 -11.31 -5.08
N GLY A 100 -1.05 -11.71 -5.67
CA GLY A 100 -0.23 -12.80 -5.16
C GLY A 100 0.30 -12.55 -3.76
N ILE A 101 0.82 -11.34 -3.48
CA ILE A 101 1.31 -10.97 -2.15
C ILE A 101 0.19 -11.01 -1.11
N LEU A 102 -0.98 -10.46 -1.44
CA LEU A 102 -2.12 -10.40 -0.52
C LEU A 102 -2.71 -11.80 -0.26
N TRP A 103 -2.86 -12.63 -1.30
CA TRP A 103 -3.32 -14.02 -1.15
C TRP A 103 -2.32 -14.86 -0.36
N ALA A 104 -1.03 -14.75 -0.64
CA ALA A 104 0.01 -15.45 0.12
C ALA A 104 0.01 -15.02 1.60
N THR A 105 -0.16 -13.72 1.86
CA THR A 105 -0.31 -13.20 3.22
C THR A 105 -1.54 -13.79 3.91
N ALA A 106 -2.70 -13.78 3.25
CA ALA A 106 -3.94 -14.31 3.80
C ALA A 106 -3.82 -15.81 4.12
N LEU A 107 -3.25 -16.60 3.20
CA LEU A 107 -2.97 -18.02 3.41
C LEU A 107 -1.98 -18.25 4.57
N HIS A 108 -0.95 -17.41 4.68
CA HIS A 108 0.03 -17.52 5.75
C HIS A 108 -0.57 -17.21 7.12
N VAL A 109 -1.37 -16.16 7.20
CA VAL A 109 -2.10 -15.78 8.43
C VAL A 109 -3.12 -16.88 8.78
N ALA A 110 -3.89 -17.39 7.82
CA ALA A 110 -4.88 -18.44 8.08
C ALA A 110 -4.28 -19.77 8.56
N ARG A 111 -3.00 -20.04 8.24
CA ARG A 111 -2.30 -21.28 8.66
C ARG A 111 -1.50 -21.14 9.96
N ARG A 112 -1.23 -19.91 10.43
CA ARG A 112 -0.37 -19.62 11.59
C ARG A 112 -1.01 -18.73 12.66
N GLY A 113 -2.21 -18.21 12.42
CA GLY A 113 -3.07 -17.56 13.41
C GLY A 113 -3.94 -18.58 14.12
#